data_AF-A0A080ZV54-F1
#
_entry.id   AF-A0A080ZV54-F1
#
_cell.length_a   1.000
_cell.length_b   1.000
_cell.length_c   1.000
_cell.angle_alpha   90.00
_cell.angle_beta   90.00
_cell.angle_gamma   90.00
#
_symmetry.space_group_name_H-M   'P 1'
#
loop_
_entity.id
_entity.type
_entity.pdbx_description
1 polymer ?
#
loop_
_entity_poly.entity_id
_entity_poly.type
_entity_poly.pdbx_seq_one_letter_code
_entity_poly.pdbx_strand_id
1 'polypeptide(L)'
;MVYGCDPASHPTKQWIEDNIDSYQDFDNLVVEVAGKASCNSDDDCTIASKGGSSVRTGYCTNRRCECVSHTWTGPRCTETTSVKKGDSQYGPPLTVSIAVAVGVVFATFGSILYTIRNDKRDKERWLKTNAIQMARAKQVGSSASANEAEIVSEKAGYSTNFV
;
A
#
# COMPACT_ATOMS: atom_id res chain seq x y z
N MET A 1 -7.20 49.38 7.30
CA MET A 1 -7.27 48.12 8.06
C MET A 1 -6.72 47.02 7.18
N VAL A 2 -5.61 46.39 7.57
CA VAL A 2 -5.07 45.24 6.85
C VAL A 2 -5.83 44.01 7.34
N TYR A 3 -6.60 43.39 6.46
CA TYR A 3 -7.25 42.12 6.72
C TYR A 3 -6.30 41.01 6.25
N GLY A 4 -5.70 40.28 7.19
CA GLY A 4 -4.78 39.18 6.89
C GLY A 4 -4.05 38.69 8.13
N CYS A 5 -3.58 37.44 8.11
CA CYS A 5 -2.84 36.82 9.22
C CYS A 5 -1.39 37.30 9.36
N ASP A 6 -0.92 38.15 8.44
CA ASP A 6 0.45 38.67 8.42
C ASP A 6 0.48 40.15 7.98
N PRO A 7 -0.06 41.07 8.79
CA PRO A 7 -0.03 42.49 8.47
C PRO A 7 1.38 43.06 8.72
N ALA A 8 1.85 43.96 7.85
CA ALA A 8 3.17 44.60 8.01
C ALA A 8 3.34 45.37 9.34
N SER A 9 2.25 45.65 10.06
CA SER A 9 2.25 46.31 11.37
C SER A 9 2.54 45.36 12.54
N HIS A 10 2.55 44.04 12.31
CA HIS A 10 2.77 43.05 13.36
C HIS A 10 3.87 42.07 12.93
N PRO A 11 4.53 41.42 13.90
CA PRO A 11 5.53 40.43 13.57
C PRO A 11 4.91 39.23 12.86
N THR A 12 5.67 38.64 11.93
CA THR A 12 5.24 37.45 11.20
C THR A 12 5.15 36.25 12.14
N LYS A 13 4.38 35.23 11.75
CA LYS A 13 4.31 33.96 12.50
C LYS A 13 5.69 33.39 12.81
N GLN A 14 6.56 33.33 11.80
CA GLN A 14 7.90 32.77 11.95
C GLN A 14 8.72 33.57 12.96
N TRP A 15 8.65 34.90 12.90
CA TRP A 15 9.38 35.72 13.85
C TRP A 15 8.88 35.51 15.29
N ILE A 16 7.57 35.32 15.50
CA ILE A 16 7.00 35.07 16.83
C ILE A 16 7.50 33.73 17.37
N GLU A 17 7.53 32.70 16.52
CA GLU A 17 8.04 31.37 16.89
C GLU A 17 9.54 31.41 17.21
N ASP A 18 10.32 32.16 16.44
CA ASP A 18 11.77 32.31 16.65
C ASP A 18 12.11 33.17 17.89
N ASN A 19 11.15 33.96 18.39
CA ASN A 19 11.31 34.85 19.54
C ASN A 19 10.32 34.51 20.67
N ILE A 20 9.95 33.24 20.79
CA ILE A 20 8.86 32.78 21.67
C ILE A 20 9.05 33.19 23.13
N ASP A 21 10.31 33.28 23.59
CA ASP A 21 10.66 33.69 24.95
C ASP A 21 10.25 35.14 25.28
N SER A 22 9.99 35.98 24.26
CA SER A 22 9.43 37.33 24.44
C SER A 22 7.89 37.35 24.51
N TYR A 23 7.24 36.23 24.18
CA TYR A 23 5.77 36.12 24.07
C TYR A 23 5.16 35.16 25.09
N GLN A 24 5.99 34.33 25.72
CA GLN A 24 5.57 33.47 26.81
C GLN A 24 6.29 33.81 28.10
N ASP A 25 5.60 33.65 29.21
CA ASP A 25 6.18 33.69 30.55
C ASP A 25 5.58 32.54 31.38
N PHE A 26 5.88 32.50 32.67
CA PHE A 26 5.39 31.44 33.56
C PHE A 26 3.87 31.46 33.75
N ASP A 27 3.20 32.59 33.51
CA ASP A 27 1.76 32.78 33.67
C ASP A 27 1.00 32.73 32.33
N ASN A 28 1.68 32.88 31.20
CA ASN A 28 1.13 32.88 29.85
C ASN A 28 1.98 32.04 28.88
N LEU A 29 1.89 30.72 29.03
CA LEU A 29 2.58 29.78 28.14
C LEU A 29 1.92 29.72 26.76
N VAL A 30 2.73 29.60 25.71
CA VAL A 30 2.22 29.29 24.37
C VAL A 30 1.74 27.84 24.36
N VAL A 31 0.44 27.67 24.13
CA VAL A 31 -0.22 26.36 24.08
C VAL A 31 -0.90 26.15 22.73
N GLU A 32 -0.69 24.97 22.16
CA GLU A 32 -1.46 24.56 20.98
C GLU A 32 -2.92 24.36 21.38
N VAL A 33 -3.81 25.06 20.68
CA VAL A 33 -5.25 24.92 20.86
C VAL A 33 -5.83 23.98 19.82
N ALA A 34 -6.57 22.97 20.28
CA ALA A 34 -7.39 22.13 19.42
C ALA A 34 -8.78 22.76 19.26
N GLY A 35 -9.00 23.41 18.11
CA GLY A 35 -10.24 24.10 17.80
C GLY A 35 -10.33 25.52 18.35
N LYS A 36 -11.56 26.01 18.55
CA LYS A 36 -11.93 27.34 19.06
C LYS A 36 -11.75 28.52 18.09
N ALA A 37 -11.36 28.32 16.84
CA ALA A 37 -11.53 29.37 15.82
C ALA A 37 -13.02 29.70 15.63
N SER A 38 -13.30 30.95 15.28
CA SER A 38 -14.65 31.37 14.90
C SER A 38 -15.07 30.70 13.60
N CYS A 39 -16.28 30.17 13.55
CA CYS A 39 -16.83 29.47 12.38
C CYS A 39 -18.30 29.82 12.13
N ASN A 40 -18.73 29.64 10.87
CA ASN A 40 -20.11 29.76 10.44
C ASN A 40 -20.74 28.41 10.10
N SER A 41 -19.96 27.51 9.49
CA SER A 41 -20.37 26.16 9.14
C SER A 41 -19.27 25.17 9.49
N ASP A 42 -19.57 23.87 9.40
CA ASP A 42 -18.58 22.82 9.64
C ASP A 42 -17.41 22.86 8.65
N ASP A 43 -17.64 23.41 7.46
CA ASP A 43 -16.61 23.55 6.42
C ASP A 43 -15.46 24.48 6.86
N ASP A 44 -15.74 25.43 7.76
CA ASP A 44 -14.73 26.32 8.36
C ASP A 44 -13.75 25.58 9.29
N CYS A 45 -14.14 24.40 9.75
CA CYS A 45 -13.46 23.60 10.78
C CYS A 45 -12.97 22.25 10.24
N THR A 46 -12.97 22.07 8.92
CA THR A 46 -12.54 20.83 8.30
C THR A 46 -11.57 21.08 7.16
N ILE A 47 -10.67 20.13 6.89
CA ILE A 47 -9.83 20.20 5.69
C ILE A 47 -10.71 20.12 4.44
N ALA A 48 -10.43 20.99 3.46
CA ALA A 48 -11.14 20.95 2.18
C ALA A 48 -10.92 19.59 1.51
N SER A 49 -12.01 18.98 1.02
CA SER A 49 -11.94 17.70 0.31
C SER A 49 -11.15 17.87 -0.99
N LYS A 50 -9.92 17.39 -1.01
CA LYS A 50 -9.14 17.27 -2.24
C LYS A 50 -9.36 15.87 -2.81
N GLY A 51 -10.27 15.74 -3.78
CA GLY A 51 -10.61 14.48 -4.45
C GLY A 51 -11.91 13.82 -3.92
N GLY A 52 -12.10 12.53 -4.24
CA GLY A 52 -13.33 11.77 -3.94
C GLY A 52 -13.47 11.26 -2.49
N SER A 53 -12.60 11.66 -1.58
CA SER A 53 -12.67 11.29 -0.17
C SER A 53 -12.66 12.55 0.69
N SER A 54 -13.76 12.79 1.41
CA SER A 54 -13.87 13.86 2.39
C SER A 54 -13.50 13.32 3.76
N VAL A 55 -12.59 14.01 4.45
CA VAL A 55 -12.24 13.70 5.83
C VAL A 55 -12.75 14.84 6.68
N ARG A 56 -13.69 14.53 7.56
CA ARG A 56 -14.21 15.52 8.50
C ARG A 56 -13.31 15.58 9.73
N THR A 57 -12.69 16.73 9.95
CA THR A 57 -11.70 16.91 11.04
C THR A 57 -12.23 17.75 12.19
N GLY A 58 -13.34 18.46 12.00
CA GLY A 58 -14.02 19.23 13.05
C GLY A 58 -15.48 19.56 12.75
N TYR A 59 -16.11 20.21 13.73
CA TYR A 59 -17.51 20.65 13.75
C TYR A 59 -17.55 22.12 14.17
N CYS A 60 -18.54 22.86 13.69
CA CYS A 60 -18.82 24.22 14.13
C CYS A 60 -19.88 24.23 15.23
N THR A 61 -19.44 24.11 16.49
CA THR A 61 -20.33 24.11 17.66
C THR A 61 -20.32 25.49 18.31
N ASN A 62 -21.48 26.12 18.51
CA ASN A 62 -21.58 27.44 19.16
C ASN A 62 -20.67 28.51 18.54
N ARG A 63 -20.60 28.56 17.20
CA ARG A 63 -19.74 29.50 16.44
C ARG A 63 -18.24 29.31 16.69
N ARG A 64 -17.84 28.16 17.22
CA ARG A 64 -16.45 27.80 17.51
C ARG A 64 -16.13 26.41 16.96
N CYS A 65 -14.95 26.25 16.38
CA CYS A 65 -14.52 24.93 15.91
C CYS A 65 -14.28 23.96 17.08
N GLU A 66 -14.67 22.71 16.88
CA GLU A 66 -14.45 21.60 17.80
C GLU A 66 -13.91 20.41 17.00
N CYS A 67 -12.72 19.92 17.37
CA CYS A 67 -12.05 18.87 16.60
C CYS A 67 -12.68 17.51 16.86
N VAL A 68 -12.78 16.68 15.82
CA VAL A 68 -13.44 15.36 15.91
C VAL A 68 -12.69 14.38 16.81
N SER A 69 -11.37 14.53 16.90
CA SER A 69 -10.48 13.65 17.67
C SER A 69 -9.21 14.37 18.05
N HIS A 70 -8.49 13.81 19.03
CA HIS A 70 -7.18 14.31 19.47
C HIS A 70 -6.07 14.21 18.42
N THR A 71 -6.32 13.56 17.29
CA THR A 71 -5.38 13.50 16.15
C THR A 71 -5.41 14.76 15.30
N TRP A 72 -6.42 15.61 15.49
CA TRP A 72 -6.58 16.90 14.83
C TRP A 72 -6.40 18.03 15.83
N THR A 73 -5.63 19.04 15.45
CA THR A 73 -5.28 20.20 16.25
C THR A 73 -5.35 21.47 15.41
N GLY A 74 -4.97 22.59 16.03
CA GLY A 74 -5.01 23.91 15.46
C GLY A 74 -6.39 24.57 15.61
N PRO A 75 -6.48 25.89 15.48
CA PRO A 75 -7.71 26.63 15.73
C PRO A 75 -8.92 26.17 14.91
N ARG A 76 -8.67 25.71 13.68
CA ARG A 76 -9.69 25.21 12.73
C ARG A 76 -9.68 23.69 12.56
N CYS A 77 -8.97 22.94 13.39
CA CYS A 77 -8.88 21.48 13.29
C CYS A 77 -8.32 20.98 11.94
N THR A 78 -7.49 21.79 11.28
CA THR A 78 -6.90 21.47 9.96
C THR A 78 -5.48 20.95 10.04
N GLU A 79 -4.90 20.90 11.24
CA GLU A 79 -3.55 20.42 11.48
C GLU A 79 -3.58 19.08 12.19
N THR A 80 -2.57 18.25 11.96
CA THR A 80 -2.44 16.96 12.64
C THR A 80 -1.61 17.13 13.90
N THR A 81 -2.05 16.53 15.01
CA THR A 81 -1.29 16.55 16.26
C THR A 81 0.07 15.88 16.08
N SER A 82 1.12 16.48 16.64
CA SER A 82 2.46 15.88 16.69
C SER A 82 2.43 14.57 17.49
N VAL A 83 3.08 13.53 16.96
CA VAL A 83 2.91 12.14 17.43
C VAL A 83 3.43 11.99 18.86
N LYS A 84 2.52 11.91 19.83
CA LYS A 84 2.82 11.29 21.13
C LYS A 84 2.63 9.78 21.00
N LYS A 85 3.51 9.03 21.65
CA LYS A 85 3.55 7.57 21.61
C LYS A 85 2.22 6.99 22.14
N GLY A 86 1.31 6.59 21.25
CA GLY A 86 0.03 5.99 21.62
C GLY A 86 -1.20 6.53 20.87
N ASP A 87 -1.08 7.61 20.12
CA ASP A 87 -2.24 8.16 19.39
C ASP A 87 -2.53 7.36 18.11
N SER A 88 -3.77 6.90 17.96
CA SER A 88 -4.27 6.19 16.79
C SER A 88 -4.38 7.14 15.59
N GLN A 89 -3.30 7.23 14.81
CA GLN A 89 -3.20 8.08 13.63
C GLN A 89 -4.14 7.65 12.49
N TYR A 90 -4.42 8.61 11.60
CA TYR A 90 -5.09 8.42 10.33
C TYR A 90 -4.46 7.27 9.51
N GLY A 91 -5.26 6.24 9.22
CA GLY A 91 -4.84 5.01 8.56
C GLY A 91 -5.28 3.76 9.33
N PRO A 92 -5.18 2.56 8.74
CA PRO A 92 -5.36 1.32 9.49
C PRO A 92 -4.37 1.29 10.66
N PRO A 93 -4.73 0.72 11.82
CA PRO A 93 -3.83 0.61 12.95
C PRO A 93 -2.46 0.05 12.51
N LEU A 94 -1.36 0.65 12.99
CA LEU A 94 -0.01 0.26 12.56
C LEU A 94 0.24 -1.25 12.68
N THR A 95 -0.33 -1.88 13.72
CA THR A 95 -0.29 -3.34 13.94
C THR A 95 -0.94 -4.14 12.81
N VAL A 96 -2.07 -3.67 12.27
CA VAL A 96 -2.77 -4.29 11.15
C VAL A 96 -1.91 -4.19 9.89
N SER A 97 -1.34 -3.02 9.62
CA SER A 97 -0.46 -2.81 8.47
C SER A 97 0.78 -3.72 8.52
N ILE A 98 1.40 -3.86 9.70
CA ILE A 98 2.53 -4.78 9.92
C ILE A 98 2.11 -6.24 9.70
N ALA A 99 0.96 -6.66 10.23
CA ALA A 99 0.47 -8.03 10.09
C ALA A 99 0.23 -8.40 8.61
N VAL A 100 -0.34 -7.49 7.81
CA VAL A 100 -0.54 -7.69 6.38
C VAL A 100 0.80 -7.82 5.66
N ALA A 101 1.76 -6.94 5.93
CA ALA A 101 3.08 -6.99 5.31
C ALA A 101 3.79 -8.34 5.59
N VAL A 102 3.75 -8.79 6.85
CA VAL A 102 4.30 -10.09 7.25
C VAL A 102 3.59 -11.24 6.53
N GLY A 103 2.26 -11.21 6.43
CA GLY A 103 1.47 -12.21 5.72
C GLY A 103 1.86 -12.32 4.23
N VAL A 104 2.08 -11.18 3.56
CA VAL A 104 2.51 -11.14 2.15
C VAL A 104 3.91 -11.75 1.97
N VAL A 105 4.84 -11.48 2.90
CA VAL A 105 6.19 -12.06 2.87
C VAL A 105 6.11 -13.59 3.04
N PHE A 106 5.30 -14.09 3.97
CA PHE A 106 5.13 -15.53 4.14
C PHE A 106 4.43 -16.20 2.94
N ALA A 107 3.43 -15.55 2.36
CA ALA A 107 2.72 -16.06 1.19
C ALA A 107 3.64 -16.14 -0.03
N THR A 108 4.49 -15.14 -0.26
CA THR A 108 5.47 -15.14 -1.36
C THR A 108 6.56 -16.20 -1.14
N PHE A 109 7.06 -16.37 0.08
CA PHE A 109 8.00 -17.44 0.38
C PHE A 109 7.38 -18.83 0.21
N GLY A 110 6.14 -19.01 0.69
CA GLY A 110 5.38 -20.24 0.55
C GLY A 110 5.11 -20.61 -0.90
N SER A 111 4.77 -19.64 -1.75
CA SER A 111 4.53 -19.88 -3.17
C SER A 111 5.81 -20.29 -3.91
N ILE A 112 6.96 -19.67 -3.61
CA ILE A 112 8.27 -20.07 -4.18
C ILE A 112 8.63 -21.51 -3.78
N LEU A 113 8.43 -21.89 -2.52
CA LEU A 113 8.70 -23.27 -2.09
C LEU A 113 7.73 -24.27 -2.75
N TYR A 114 6.47 -23.89 -2.90
CA TYR A 114 5.46 -24.72 -3.55
C TYR A 114 5.78 -24.96 -5.03
N THR A 115 6.18 -23.92 -5.77
CA THR A 115 6.59 -24.04 -7.17
C THR A 115 7.82 -24.92 -7.32
N ILE A 116 8.86 -24.74 -6.50
CA ILE A 116 10.05 -25.61 -6.52
C ILE A 116 9.70 -27.09 -6.27
N ARG A 117 8.76 -27.36 -5.35
CA ARG A 117 8.32 -28.74 -5.06
C ARG A 117 7.53 -29.34 -6.22
N ASN A 118 6.67 -28.56 -6.86
CA ASN A 118 5.93 -29.04 -8.03
C ASN A 118 6.85 -29.26 -9.23
N ASP A 119 7.80 -28.36 -9.50
CA ASP A 119 8.80 -28.53 -10.56
C ASP A 119 9.60 -29.83 -10.41
N LYS A 120 9.98 -30.20 -9.18
CA LYS A 120 10.65 -31.49 -8.92
C LYS A 120 9.75 -32.67 -9.28
N ARG A 121 8.49 -32.64 -8.88
CA ARG A 121 7.52 -33.72 -9.15
C ARG A 121 7.20 -33.83 -10.64
N ASP A 122 7.12 -32.71 -11.34
CA ASP A 122 6.84 -32.66 -12.77
C ASP A 122 8.03 -33.16 -13.59
N LYS A 123 9.27 -32.84 -13.19
CA LYS A 123 10.49 -33.43 -13.78
C LYS A 123 10.52 -34.95 -13.62
N GLU A 124 10.20 -35.47 -12.45
CA GLU A 124 10.13 -36.93 -12.22
C GLU A 124 9.05 -37.60 -13.08
N ARG A 125 7.87 -36.98 -13.22
CA ARG A 125 6.80 -37.47 -14.10
C ARG A 125 7.23 -37.45 -15.56
N TRP A 126 7.84 -36.37 -16.02
CA TRP A 126 8.35 -36.24 -17.38
C TRP A 126 9.39 -37.31 -17.71
N LEU A 127 10.36 -37.55 -16.82
CA LEU A 127 11.37 -38.60 -16.97
C LEU A 127 10.74 -40.00 -17.07
N LYS A 128 9.78 -40.33 -16.20
CA LYS A 128 9.07 -41.63 -16.25
C LYS A 128 8.29 -41.79 -17.56
N THR A 129 7.63 -40.73 -18.01
CA THR A 129 6.82 -40.75 -19.24
C THR A 129 7.71 -40.94 -20.47
N ASN A 130 8.85 -40.25 -20.51
CA ASN A 130 9.84 -40.41 -21.58
C ASN A 130 10.48 -41.80 -21.59
N ALA A 131 10.78 -42.37 -20.42
CA ALA A 131 11.31 -43.73 -20.33
C ALA A 131 10.31 -44.77 -20.87
N ILE A 132 9.01 -44.62 -20.55
CA ILE A 132 7.93 -45.49 -21.07
C ILE A 132 7.79 -45.32 -22.59
N GLN A 133 7.84 -44.09 -23.10
CA GLN A 133 7.81 -43.80 -24.55
C GLN A 133 8.99 -44.45 -25.28
N MET A 134 10.22 -44.33 -24.75
CA MET A 134 11.41 -44.98 -25.33
C MET A 134 11.34 -46.51 -25.28
N ALA A 135 10.81 -47.09 -24.20
CA ALA A 135 10.62 -48.54 -24.10
C ALA A 135 9.59 -49.05 -25.12
N ARG A 136 8.48 -48.32 -25.32
CA ARG A 136 7.49 -48.62 -26.37
C ARG A 136 8.08 -48.47 -27.76
N ALA A 137 8.83 -47.40 -28.04
CA ALA A 137 9.51 -47.19 -29.32
C ALA A 137 10.55 -48.29 -29.61
N LYS A 138 11.27 -48.78 -28.59
CA LYS A 138 12.21 -49.90 -28.72
C LYS A 138 11.52 -51.22 -29.02
N GLN A 139 10.33 -51.47 -28.46
CA GLN A 139 9.54 -52.66 -28.81
C GLN A 139 9.03 -52.59 -30.24
N VAL A 140 8.50 -51.44 -30.67
CA VAL A 140 8.08 -51.23 -32.07
C VAL A 140 9.27 -51.36 -33.03
N GLY A 141 10.44 -50.83 -32.68
CA GLY A 141 11.68 -50.98 -33.46
C GLY A 141 12.26 -52.40 -33.46
N SER A 142 12.08 -53.17 -32.38
CA SER A 142 12.50 -54.58 -32.32
C SER A 142 11.55 -55.51 -33.09
N SER A 143 10.26 -55.16 -33.20
CA SER A 143 9.30 -55.85 -34.09
C SER A 143 9.40 -55.40 -35.56
N ALA A 144 9.91 -54.21 -35.83
CA ALA A 144 10.21 -53.73 -37.18
C ALA A 144 11.54 -54.30 -37.73
N SER A 145 12.55 -54.50 -36.87
CA SER A 145 13.82 -55.13 -37.28
C SER A 145 13.70 -56.60 -37.69
N ALA A 146 12.57 -57.26 -37.40
CA ALA A 146 12.30 -58.64 -37.82
C ALA A 146 11.57 -58.74 -39.18
N ASN A 147 11.07 -57.64 -39.74
CA ASN A 147 10.23 -57.65 -40.94
C ASN A 147 10.57 -56.51 -41.93
N GLU A 148 11.84 -56.17 -42.16
CA GLU A 148 12.17 -55.25 -43.25
C GLU A 148 13.60 -55.45 -43.78
N ALA A 149 13.87 -56.66 -44.25
CA ALA A 149 14.59 -56.78 -45.51
C ALA A 149 13.51 -56.78 -46.60
N GLU A 150 13.66 -55.87 -47.57
CA GLU A 150 12.88 -55.69 -48.81
C GLU A 150 11.94 -54.45 -48.87
N ILE A 151 12.28 -53.58 -49.84
CA ILE A 151 11.47 -52.60 -50.58
C ILE A 151 11.40 -51.12 -50.09
N VAL A 152 12.38 -50.34 -50.58
CA VAL A 152 12.25 -49.11 -51.43
C VAL A 152 11.14 -48.08 -51.13
N SER A 153 11.60 -46.84 -50.86
CA SER A 153 11.06 -45.51 -51.24
C SER A 153 9.63 -45.09 -50.85
N GLU A 154 9.46 -43.96 -50.15
CA GLU A 154 8.92 -42.70 -50.72
C GLU A 154 8.72 -41.60 -49.64
N LYS A 155 8.96 -40.34 -50.03
CA LYS A 155 8.76 -39.10 -49.24
C LYS A 155 7.28 -38.83 -48.94
N ALA A 156 6.99 -38.20 -47.81
CA ALA A 156 6.10 -37.02 -47.73
C ALA A 156 6.16 -36.36 -46.34
N GLY A 157 6.31 -35.03 -46.33
CA GLY A 157 6.36 -34.22 -45.11
C GLY A 157 4.98 -33.97 -44.49
N TYR A 158 4.97 -33.48 -43.25
CA TYR A 158 3.76 -32.90 -42.67
C TYR A 158 4.05 -31.68 -41.78
N SER A 159 3.07 -30.80 -41.80
CA SER A 159 3.02 -29.39 -41.41
C SER A 159 2.75 -29.18 -39.92
N THR A 160 3.34 -28.12 -39.34
CA THR A 160 3.03 -27.62 -37.99
C THR A 160 1.98 -26.52 -38.08
N ASN A 161 0.85 -26.69 -37.36
CA ASN A 161 -0.10 -25.60 -37.10
C ASN A 161 0.05 -25.16 -35.64
N PHE A 162 0.43 -23.91 -35.43
CA PHE A 162 0.32 -23.19 -34.16
C PHE A 162 -0.96 -22.35 -34.20
N VAL A 163 -1.78 -22.46 -33.15
CA VAL A 163 -2.74 -21.45 -32.70
C VAL A 163 -2.51 -21.25 -31.21
#